data_AF-T0YWD0-F1
#
_entry.id   AF-T0YWD0-F1
#
_cell.length_a   1.000
_cell.length_b   1.000
_cell.length_c   1.000
_cell.angle_alpha   90.00
_cell.angle_beta   90.00
_cell.angle_gamma   90.00
#
_symmetry.space_group_name_H-M   'P 1'
#
loop_
_entity.id
_entity.type
_entity.pdbx_description
1 polymer ?
#
loop_
_entity_poly.entity_id
_entity_poly.type
_entity_poly.pdbx_seq_one_letter_code
_entity_poly.pdbx_strand_id
1 'polypeptide(L)'
;MPMVAVKRTLPAPPELQGRWGSLLEEAGFRPAVLALQDRFPEQRSLEVPFSTIDAADTGLADVLLERPEEVLGAGGRALRDLLPVAGPEAEGLRLRPVGLPATAHRTVRGLREADLNHFVAIDGIVRRVTEVRPQIRDAVFECAVCHIQFHEPQDSASMTFREPLECPDSQGGCGRPMGRTRFRLIPERSSYVDAQRIEIQENPELLRHGAHPQGIAVLLTEDLTGHTLPGNRVVLNGVLKSYQRPTMARGGAVRNTTFDLLIVGVSIESKQVEYDEIEISPEEEALFLRFRGDPTVVDKIVLS
;
A
#
# COMPACT_ATOMS: atom_id res chain seq x y z
N MET A 1 32.75 -0.26 15.07
CA MET A 1 31.89 -1.08 15.95
C MET A 1 30.49 -1.01 15.38
N PRO A 2 29.86 -2.13 14.98
CA PRO A 2 28.51 -2.09 14.45
C PRO A 2 27.58 -1.70 15.60
N MET A 3 26.79 -0.64 15.39
CA MET A 3 25.70 -0.29 16.29
C MET A 3 24.69 -1.43 16.23
N VAL A 4 24.68 -2.27 17.26
CA VAL A 4 23.59 -3.22 17.50
C VAL A 4 22.37 -2.34 17.72
N ALA A 5 21.49 -2.28 16.71
CA ALA A 5 20.19 -1.65 16.85
C ALA A 5 19.52 -2.26 18.07
N VAL A 6 19.36 -1.45 19.12
CA VAL A 6 18.55 -1.80 20.27
C VAL A 6 17.18 -2.10 19.70
N LYS A 7 16.80 -3.38 19.64
CA LYS A 7 15.43 -3.78 19.31
C LYS A 7 14.55 -3.12 20.37
N ARG A 8 14.01 -1.94 20.06
CA ARG A 8 12.99 -1.28 20.87
C ARG A 8 11.89 -2.32 21.03
N THR A 9 11.63 -2.70 22.27
CA THR A 9 10.59 -3.68 22.59
C THR A 9 9.28 -3.12 22.05
N LEU A 10 8.63 -3.90 21.20
CA LEU A 10 7.46 -3.42 20.50
C LEU A 10 6.29 -3.28 21.47
N PRO A 11 5.59 -2.15 21.46
CA PRO A 11 4.36 -2.00 22.22
C PRO A 11 3.38 -3.08 21.78
N ALA A 12 2.62 -3.62 22.73
CA ALA A 12 1.69 -4.69 22.43
C ALA A 12 0.61 -4.20 21.42
N PRO A 13 0.03 -5.08 20.58
CA PRO A 13 -1.01 -4.69 19.62
C PRO A 13 -2.18 -3.84 20.20
N PRO A 14 -2.65 -4.06 21.45
CA PRO A 14 -3.67 -3.21 22.06
C PRO A 14 -3.17 -1.80 22.39
N GLU A 15 -1.90 -1.66 22.74
CA GLU A 15 -1.27 -0.37 23.04
C GLU A 15 -1.15 0.48 21.77
N LEU A 16 -0.74 -0.15 20.65
CA LEU A 16 -0.70 0.51 19.34
C LEU A 16 -2.09 0.99 18.90
N GLN A 17 -3.13 0.19 19.16
CA GLN A 17 -4.50 0.55 18.84
C GLN A 17 -4.98 1.74 19.69
N GLY A 18 -4.67 1.76 20.99
CA GLY A 18 -4.97 2.89 21.86
C GLY A 18 -4.29 4.19 21.42
N ARG A 19 -3.00 4.12 21.06
CA ARG A 19 -2.23 5.27 20.55
C ARG A 19 -2.84 5.84 19.27
N TRP A 20 -3.26 4.98 18.33
CA TRP A 20 -3.98 5.41 17.13
C TRP A 20 -5.32 6.06 17.45
N GLY A 21 -6.08 5.52 18.40
CA GLY A 21 -7.34 6.11 18.85
C GLY A 21 -7.14 7.54 19.38
N SER A 22 -6.19 7.73 20.29
CA SER A 22 -5.83 9.05 20.82
C SER A 22 -5.39 10.01 19.72
N LEU A 23 -4.52 9.56 18.81
CA LEU A 23 -4.05 10.37 17.69
C LEU A 23 -5.21 10.83 16.79
N LEU A 24 -6.11 9.93 16.40
CA LEU A 24 -7.23 10.26 15.51
C LEU A 24 -8.21 11.26 16.16
N GLU A 25 -8.37 11.22 17.48
CA GLU A 25 -9.17 12.18 18.23
C GLU A 25 -8.46 13.52 18.39
N GLU A 26 -7.21 13.52 18.87
CA GLU A 26 -6.43 14.73 19.19
C GLU A 26 -6.05 15.53 17.94
N ALA A 27 -5.70 14.84 16.84
CA ALA A 27 -5.39 15.48 15.57
C ALA A 27 -6.64 15.92 14.78
N GLY A 28 -7.85 15.71 15.33
CA GLY A 28 -9.08 16.22 14.76
C GLY A 28 -9.57 15.46 13.52
N PHE A 29 -9.19 14.19 13.34
CA PHE A 29 -9.66 13.37 12.20
C PHE A 29 -11.11 12.90 12.36
N ARG A 30 -11.75 13.12 13.52
CA ARG A 30 -13.11 12.65 13.80
C ARG A 30 -14.15 13.02 12.73
N PRO A 31 -14.22 14.25 12.19
CA PRO A 31 -15.15 14.57 11.11
C PRO A 31 -14.85 13.80 9.82
N ALA A 32 -13.57 13.59 9.50
CA ALA A 32 -13.17 12.80 8.33
C ALA A 32 -13.50 11.31 8.50
N VAL A 33 -13.32 10.77 9.71
CA VAL A 33 -13.74 9.41 10.06
C VAL A 33 -15.26 9.25 9.91
N LEU A 34 -16.05 10.21 10.40
CA LEU A 34 -17.51 10.17 10.22
C LEU A 34 -17.92 10.32 8.75
N ALA A 35 -17.23 11.17 7.98
CA ALA A 35 -17.48 11.32 6.55
C ALA A 35 -17.19 10.03 5.76
N LEU A 36 -16.23 9.22 6.22
CA LEU A 36 -16.00 7.89 5.65
C LEU A 36 -17.18 6.95 5.85
N GLN A 37 -17.90 7.08 6.95
CA GLN A 37 -19.11 6.29 7.20
C GLN A 37 -20.18 6.56 6.12
N ASP A 38 -20.38 7.83 5.77
CA ASP A 38 -21.41 8.24 4.82
C ASP A 38 -21.05 7.89 3.37
N ARG A 39 -19.74 7.85 3.05
CA ARG A 39 -19.21 7.56 1.70
C ARG A 39 -18.84 6.09 1.49
N PHE A 40 -19.00 5.26 2.52
CA PHE A 40 -18.77 3.83 2.39
C PHE A 40 -19.89 3.22 1.51
N PRO A 41 -19.58 2.33 0.54
CA PRO A 41 -18.31 1.65 0.30
C PRO A 41 -17.39 2.32 -0.73
N GLU A 42 -17.75 3.47 -1.28
CA GLU A 42 -17.01 4.14 -2.37
C GLU A 42 -15.67 4.71 -1.88
N GLN A 43 -15.65 5.29 -0.68
CA GLN A 43 -14.42 5.73 -0.02
C GLN A 43 -14.13 4.86 1.20
N ARG A 44 -12.95 4.21 1.21
CA ARG A 44 -12.57 3.23 2.25
C ARG A 44 -11.28 3.59 2.98
N SER A 45 -10.64 4.69 2.59
CA SER A 45 -9.35 5.10 3.11
C SER A 45 -9.36 6.49 3.72
N LEU A 46 -8.64 6.61 4.84
CA LEU A 46 -8.29 7.88 5.46
C LEU A 46 -6.83 8.17 5.18
N GLU A 47 -6.56 9.26 4.46
CA GLU A 47 -5.21 9.76 4.30
C GLU A 47 -4.76 10.53 5.55
N VAL A 48 -3.56 10.22 6.03
CA VAL A 48 -3.00 10.83 7.24
C VAL A 48 -1.59 11.32 6.95
N PRO A 49 -1.32 12.63 7.01
CA PRO A 49 0.04 13.14 6.85
C PRO A 49 0.97 12.57 7.93
N PHE A 50 2.14 12.08 7.52
CA PHE A 50 3.13 11.52 8.46
C PHE A 50 3.60 12.57 9.48
N SER A 51 3.69 13.84 9.07
CA SER A 51 4.01 14.95 9.97
C SER A 51 3.01 15.09 11.13
N THR A 52 1.73 14.80 10.90
CA THR A 52 0.71 14.79 11.95
C THR A 52 0.90 13.61 12.90
N ILE A 53 1.30 12.45 12.37
CA ILE A 53 1.60 11.27 13.20
C ILE A 53 2.81 11.55 14.09
N ASP A 54 3.88 12.11 13.52
CA ASP A 54 5.12 12.42 14.23
C ASP A 54 4.94 13.52 15.29
N ALA A 55 4.11 14.53 14.99
CA ALA A 55 3.79 15.59 15.94
C ALA A 55 2.94 15.11 17.13
N ALA A 56 2.08 14.12 16.92
CA ALA A 56 1.22 13.55 17.96
C ALA A 56 1.95 12.49 18.80
N ASP A 57 2.61 11.52 18.15
CA ASP A 57 3.38 10.46 18.80
C ASP A 57 4.58 10.06 17.92
N THR A 58 5.74 10.69 18.17
CA THR A 58 7.02 10.34 17.54
C THR A 58 7.39 8.86 17.71
N GLY A 59 7.01 8.25 18.84
CA GLY A 59 7.27 6.83 19.09
C GLY A 59 6.45 5.94 18.15
N LEU A 60 5.19 6.29 17.90
CA LEU A 60 4.35 5.61 16.92
C LEU A 60 4.88 5.81 15.49
N ALA A 61 5.34 7.01 15.16
CA ALA A 61 5.91 7.34 13.85
C ALA A 61 7.18 6.53 13.55
N ASP A 62 8.10 6.42 14.51
CA ASP A 62 9.30 5.58 14.40
C ASP A 62 8.94 4.11 14.16
N VAL A 63 8.03 3.56 14.97
CA VAL A 63 7.63 2.14 14.87
C VAL A 63 6.84 1.88 13.58
N LEU A 64 6.11 2.86 13.05
CA LEU A 64 5.43 2.78 11.75
C LEU A 64 6.43 2.60 10.61
N LEU A 65 7.58 3.27 10.65
CA LEU A 65 8.63 3.09 9.63
C LEU A 65 9.32 1.73 9.73
N GLU A 66 9.50 1.22 10.96
CA GLU A 66 10.16 -0.07 11.21
C GLU A 66 9.25 -1.28 10.95
N ARG A 67 7.98 -1.20 11.34
CA ARG A 67 7.00 -2.31 11.28
C ARG A 67 5.62 -1.84 10.82
N PRO A 68 5.51 -1.38 9.58
CA PRO A 68 4.29 -0.78 9.05
C PRO A 68 3.07 -1.69 9.13
N GLU A 69 3.21 -2.99 8.85
CA GLU A 69 2.05 -3.91 8.79
C GLU A 69 1.30 -4.03 10.12
N GLU A 70 2.04 -4.12 11.23
CA GLU A 70 1.44 -4.24 12.56
C GLU A 70 0.82 -2.93 13.02
N VAL A 71 1.50 -1.81 12.76
CA VAL A 71 1.03 -0.48 13.14
C VAL A 71 -0.19 -0.06 12.32
N LEU A 72 -0.17 -0.27 11.00
CA LEU A 72 -1.31 0.00 10.13
C LEU A 72 -2.49 -0.94 10.43
N GLY A 73 -2.20 -2.21 10.74
CA GLY A 73 -3.22 -3.17 11.18
C GLY A 73 -3.89 -2.76 12.49
N ALA A 74 -3.13 -2.24 13.45
CA ALA A 74 -3.67 -1.69 14.70
C ALA A 74 -4.49 -0.41 14.46
N GLY A 75 -4.02 0.48 13.59
CA GLY A 75 -4.75 1.69 13.24
C GLY A 75 -6.06 1.40 12.50
N GLY A 76 -6.10 0.39 11.62
CA GLY A 76 -7.34 -0.07 10.98
C GLY A 76 -8.36 -0.60 11.98
N ARG A 77 -7.92 -1.23 13.08
CA ARG A 77 -8.81 -1.62 14.19
C ARG A 77 -9.29 -0.41 14.98
N ALA A 78 -8.41 0.53 15.30
CA ALA A 78 -8.78 1.77 15.99
C ALA A 78 -9.81 2.58 15.17
N LEU A 79 -9.63 2.69 13.86
CA LEU A 79 -10.56 3.37 12.96
C LEU A 79 -11.95 2.72 12.98
N ARG A 80 -12.03 1.40 13.10
CA ARG A 80 -13.29 0.67 13.22
C ARG A 80 -13.98 0.95 14.56
N ASP A 81 -13.24 0.97 15.66
CA ASP A 81 -13.82 1.22 16.99
C ASP A 81 -14.43 2.63 17.10
N LEU A 82 -13.91 3.59 16.35
CA LEU A 82 -14.44 4.95 16.27
C LEU A 82 -15.72 5.07 15.43
N LEU A 83 -16.08 4.02 14.67
CA LEU A 83 -17.24 4.02 13.78
C LEU A 83 -18.42 3.25 14.41
N PRO A 84 -19.51 3.93 14.82
CA PRO A 84 -20.59 3.32 15.58
C PRO A 84 -21.46 2.32 14.79
N VAL A 85 -21.39 2.32 13.45
CA VAL A 85 -22.25 1.51 12.56
C VAL A 85 -21.44 0.53 11.69
N ALA A 86 -20.20 0.24 12.08
CA ALA A 86 -19.35 -0.68 11.34
C ALA A 86 -19.85 -2.14 11.44
N GLY A 87 -20.68 -2.56 10.48
CA GLY A 87 -20.96 -3.98 10.23
C GLY A 87 -19.70 -4.74 9.78
N PRO A 88 -19.80 -6.04 9.44
CA PRO A 88 -18.66 -6.81 8.90
C PRO A 88 -18.00 -6.17 7.67
N GLU A 89 -18.72 -5.28 6.97
CA GLU A 89 -18.22 -4.52 5.82
C GLU A 89 -17.09 -3.52 6.16
N ALA A 90 -16.93 -3.12 7.43
CA ALA A 90 -15.83 -2.25 7.86
C ALA A 90 -14.43 -2.92 7.79
N GLU A 91 -14.34 -4.19 7.39
CA GLU A 91 -13.07 -4.88 7.11
C GLU A 91 -12.26 -4.31 5.94
N GLY A 92 -12.86 -3.42 5.16
CA GLY A 92 -12.22 -2.69 4.07
C GLY A 92 -11.57 -1.35 4.45
N LEU A 93 -11.74 -0.87 5.69
CA LEU A 93 -11.21 0.44 6.06
C LEU A 93 -9.68 0.45 6.18
N ARG A 94 -9.04 1.48 5.65
CA ARG A 94 -7.57 1.62 5.60
C ARG A 94 -7.12 2.99 6.06
N LEU A 95 -6.02 3.02 6.81
CA LEU A 95 -5.24 4.24 7.02
C LEU A 95 -4.15 4.28 5.95
N ARG A 96 -3.98 5.44 5.32
CA ARG A 96 -3.05 5.68 4.23
C ARG A 96 -2.10 6.80 4.65
N PRO A 97 -0.99 6.52 5.36
CA PRO A 97 -0.02 7.56 5.68
C PRO A 97 0.60 8.13 4.41
N VAL A 98 0.72 9.45 4.31
CA VAL A 98 1.31 10.18 3.16
C VAL A 98 2.42 11.12 3.63
N GLY A 99 3.32 11.53 2.74
CA GLY A 99 4.39 12.47 3.06
C GLY A 99 5.46 11.90 3.98
N LEU A 100 5.91 10.67 3.70
CA LEU A 100 6.96 10.01 4.50
C LEU A 100 8.25 10.86 4.59
N PRO A 101 8.98 10.79 5.71
CA PRO A 101 10.17 11.62 5.94
C PRO A 101 11.30 11.21 5.00
N ALA A 102 12.19 12.14 4.66
CA ALA A 102 13.29 11.91 3.71
C ALA A 102 14.18 10.68 4.06
N THR A 103 14.25 10.29 5.33
CA THR A 103 14.95 9.10 5.81
C THR A 103 14.34 7.79 5.33
N ALA A 104 13.05 7.77 4.96
CA ALA A 104 12.34 6.63 4.38
C ALA A 104 12.39 6.61 2.84
N HIS A 105 12.87 7.69 2.21
CA HIS A 105 12.98 7.73 0.74
C HIS A 105 14.14 6.84 0.28
N ARG A 106 13.87 6.03 -0.74
CA ARG A 106 14.83 5.14 -1.38
C ARG A 106 14.73 5.28 -2.89
N THR A 107 15.87 5.14 -3.56
CA THR A 107 15.89 4.87 -5.00
C THR A 107 15.70 3.38 -5.23
N VAL A 108 15.15 2.98 -6.38
CA VAL A 108 14.95 1.57 -6.71
C VAL A 108 16.27 0.80 -6.64
N ARG A 109 17.35 1.40 -7.17
CA ARG A 109 18.70 0.81 -7.10
C ARG A 109 19.33 0.84 -5.70
N GLY A 110 18.80 1.71 -4.83
CA GLY A 110 19.26 1.90 -3.46
C GLY A 110 18.72 0.89 -2.46
N LEU A 111 17.72 0.08 -2.84
CA LEU A 111 17.10 -0.89 -1.94
C LEU A 111 18.09 -1.96 -1.48
N ARG A 112 18.16 -2.20 -0.17
CA ARG A 112 19.05 -3.18 0.48
C ARG A 112 18.29 -4.10 1.42
N GLU A 113 18.99 -5.09 1.98
CA GLU A 113 18.39 -6.02 2.94
C GLU A 113 17.85 -5.32 4.20
N ALA A 114 18.46 -4.20 4.58
CA ALA A 114 18.03 -3.40 5.72
C ALA A 114 16.65 -2.75 5.51
N ASP A 115 16.21 -2.56 4.26
CA ASP A 115 14.91 -1.97 3.95
C ASP A 115 13.79 -3.01 3.91
N LEU A 116 14.10 -4.32 4.01
CA LEU A 116 13.10 -5.38 3.99
C LEU A 116 12.13 -5.25 5.17
N ASN A 117 10.84 -5.38 4.87
CA ASN A 117 9.71 -5.20 5.80
C ASN A 117 9.58 -3.82 6.43
N HIS A 118 10.37 -2.83 5.99
CA HIS A 118 10.26 -1.45 6.44
C HIS A 118 9.35 -0.64 5.50
N PHE A 119 8.87 0.48 6.00
CA PHE A 119 8.08 1.42 5.21
C PHE A 119 9.02 2.31 4.38
N VAL A 120 8.91 2.22 3.06
CA VAL A 120 9.78 2.96 2.13
C VAL A 120 8.95 3.84 1.20
N ALA A 121 9.51 5.00 0.86
CA ALA A 121 8.99 5.88 -0.17
C ALA A 121 9.86 5.76 -1.43
N ILE A 122 9.24 5.48 -2.58
CA ILE A 122 9.91 5.42 -3.89
C ILE A 122 9.36 6.51 -4.79
N ASP A 123 10.24 7.41 -5.20
CA ASP A 123 9.96 8.41 -6.23
C ASP A 123 10.21 7.82 -7.61
N GLY A 124 9.22 7.87 -8.50
CA GLY A 124 9.38 7.33 -9.83
C GLY A 124 8.23 7.59 -10.79
N ILE A 125 8.36 6.99 -11.96
CA ILE A 125 7.39 7.07 -13.06
C ILE A 125 6.73 5.70 -13.21
N VAL A 126 5.41 5.69 -13.29
CA VAL A 126 4.65 4.47 -13.54
C VAL A 126 4.91 4.03 -14.98
N ARG A 127 5.55 2.88 -15.16
CA ARG A 127 5.92 2.35 -16.48
C ARG A 127 4.86 1.42 -17.05
N ARG A 128 4.32 0.54 -16.21
CA ARG A 128 3.34 -0.46 -16.60
C ARG A 128 2.27 -0.59 -15.53
N VAL A 129 1.06 -0.87 -15.99
CA VAL A 129 -0.11 -1.09 -15.15
C VAL A 129 -0.84 -2.30 -15.71
N THR A 130 -1.13 -3.30 -14.88
CA THR A 130 -1.96 -4.44 -15.27
C THR A 130 -3.43 -4.12 -15.13
N GLU A 131 -4.29 -4.96 -15.72
CA GLU A 131 -5.72 -4.97 -15.39
C GLU A 131 -5.92 -5.26 -13.89
N VAL A 132 -7.00 -4.71 -13.35
CA VAL A 132 -7.46 -5.04 -11.99
C VAL A 132 -8.03 -6.45 -12.00
N ARG A 133 -7.61 -7.28 -11.04
CA ARG A 133 -8.02 -8.68 -10.92
C ARG A 133 -8.37 -9.00 -9.46
N PRO A 134 -9.34 -9.88 -9.21
CA PRO A 134 -9.65 -10.31 -7.85
C PRO A 134 -8.51 -11.18 -7.28
N GLN A 135 -8.08 -10.88 -6.06
CA GLN A 135 -7.13 -11.65 -5.27
C GLN A 135 -7.83 -12.17 -4.00
N ILE A 136 -7.67 -13.46 -3.69
CA ILE A 136 -8.21 -14.03 -2.44
C ILE A 136 -7.48 -13.40 -1.26
N ARG A 137 -8.24 -12.83 -0.32
CA ARG A 137 -7.73 -12.30 0.95
C ARG A 137 -7.88 -13.33 2.08
N ASP A 138 -9.04 -13.97 2.14
CA ASP A 138 -9.31 -15.02 3.12
C ASP A 138 -9.96 -16.21 2.41
N ALA A 139 -9.27 -17.34 2.42
CA ALA A 139 -9.69 -18.54 1.74
C ALA A 139 -10.51 -19.41 2.69
N VAL A 140 -11.71 -19.81 2.27
CA VAL A 140 -12.52 -20.75 3.04
C VAL A 140 -12.31 -22.16 2.52
N PHE A 141 -11.83 -23.04 3.39
CA PHE A 141 -11.62 -24.45 3.10
C PHE A 141 -12.63 -25.32 3.83
N GLU A 142 -13.02 -26.42 3.21
CA GLU A 142 -13.81 -27.49 3.83
C GLU A 142 -12.96 -28.74 4.02
N CYS A 143 -13.00 -29.27 5.23
CA CYS A 143 -12.38 -30.55 5.56
C CYS A 143 -13.21 -31.71 5.01
N ALA A 144 -12.62 -32.57 4.16
CA ALA A 144 -13.34 -33.70 3.56
C ALA A 144 -13.81 -34.78 4.55
N VAL A 145 -13.34 -34.76 5.81
CA VAL A 145 -13.66 -35.77 6.83
C VAL A 145 -14.72 -35.26 7.81
N CYS A 146 -14.55 -34.08 8.38
CA CYS A 146 -15.51 -33.53 9.35
C CYS A 146 -16.49 -32.52 8.72
N HIS A 147 -16.33 -32.16 7.45
CA HIS A 147 -17.15 -31.18 6.73
C HIS A 147 -17.19 -29.78 7.35
N ILE A 148 -16.25 -29.50 8.26
CA ILE A 148 -16.13 -28.19 8.88
C ILE A 148 -15.42 -27.27 7.92
N GLN A 149 -15.99 -26.06 7.81
CA GLN A 149 -15.45 -24.98 7.03
C GLN A 149 -14.69 -24.03 7.93
N PHE A 150 -13.52 -23.63 7.48
CA PHE A 150 -12.63 -22.78 8.25
C PHE A 150 -11.89 -21.81 7.34
N HIS A 151 -11.47 -20.70 7.93
CA HIS A 151 -10.81 -19.58 7.27
C HIS A 151 -9.29 -19.75 7.34
N GLU A 152 -8.63 -19.53 6.21
CA GLU A 152 -7.17 -19.51 6.05
C GLU A 152 -6.74 -18.18 5.39
N PRO A 153 -6.29 -17.21 6.19
CA PRO A 153 -5.87 -15.91 5.69
C PRO A 153 -4.71 -16.04 4.70
N GLN A 154 -4.82 -15.35 3.57
CA GLN A 154 -3.79 -15.32 2.55
C GLN A 154 -2.86 -14.12 2.77
N ASP A 155 -1.57 -14.33 2.52
CA ASP A 155 -0.59 -13.24 2.52
C ASP A 155 -0.66 -12.52 1.17
N SER A 156 -1.09 -11.26 1.18
CA SER A 156 -1.23 -10.44 -0.04
C SER A 156 0.10 -10.25 -0.77
N ALA A 157 1.22 -10.21 -0.05
CA ALA A 157 2.56 -10.07 -0.62
C ALA A 157 3.07 -11.37 -1.25
N SER A 158 2.54 -12.51 -0.81
CA SER A 158 2.92 -13.82 -1.35
C SER A 158 2.27 -14.06 -2.71
N MET A 159 3.07 -14.41 -3.71
CA MET A 159 2.56 -14.92 -4.98
C MET A 159 2.14 -16.40 -4.92
N THR A 160 2.34 -17.05 -3.77
CA THR A 160 1.98 -18.45 -3.55
C THR A 160 0.71 -18.53 -2.70
N PHE A 161 -0.27 -19.27 -3.20
CA PHE A 161 -1.50 -19.60 -2.47
C PHE A 161 -1.16 -20.49 -1.28
N ARG A 162 -1.59 -20.09 -0.08
CA ARG A 162 -1.34 -20.82 1.16
C ARG A 162 -2.45 -21.84 1.36
N GLU A 163 -2.07 -23.11 1.32
CA GLU A 163 -2.95 -24.22 1.69
C GLU A 163 -2.83 -24.53 3.19
N PRO A 164 -3.93 -24.96 3.84
CA PRO A 164 -3.92 -25.28 5.25
C PRO A 164 -3.13 -26.55 5.54
N LEU A 165 -2.29 -26.50 6.59
CA LEU A 165 -1.45 -27.62 7.01
C LEU A 165 -2.23 -28.66 7.82
N GLU A 166 -3.31 -28.24 8.48
CA GLU A 166 -4.18 -29.08 9.29
C GLU A 166 -5.59 -28.48 9.41
N CYS A 167 -6.55 -29.30 9.82
CA CYS A 167 -7.89 -28.85 10.13
C CYS A 167 -7.88 -28.17 11.51
N PRO A 168 -8.13 -26.85 11.61
CA PRO A 168 -7.93 -26.11 12.84
C PRO A 168 -8.99 -26.42 13.89
N ASP A 169 -8.59 -26.98 15.03
CA ASP A 169 -9.47 -27.24 16.17
C ASP A 169 -10.08 -25.97 16.75
N SER A 170 -9.35 -24.84 16.66
CA SER A 170 -9.81 -23.52 17.10
C SER A 170 -11.05 -23.01 16.35
N GLN A 171 -11.28 -23.51 15.13
CA GLN A 171 -12.47 -23.20 14.32
C GLN A 171 -13.46 -24.37 14.31
N GLY A 172 -13.38 -25.26 15.31
CA GLY A 172 -14.23 -26.43 15.47
C GLY A 172 -13.78 -27.67 14.72
N GLY A 173 -12.62 -27.62 14.03
CA GLY A 173 -12.06 -28.69 13.23
C GLY A 173 -11.71 -29.98 14.00
N CYS A 174 -11.15 -30.95 13.27
CA CYS A 174 -10.84 -32.29 13.81
C CYS A 174 -9.34 -32.57 14.00
N GLY A 175 -8.49 -31.54 13.88
CA GLY A 175 -7.05 -31.62 14.17
C GLY A 175 -6.26 -32.47 13.19
N ARG A 176 -6.87 -32.89 12.08
CA ARG A 176 -6.23 -33.80 11.12
C ARG A 176 -5.29 -33.00 10.21
N PRO A 177 -4.03 -33.45 10.05
CA PRO A 177 -3.08 -32.81 9.14
C PRO A 177 -3.43 -33.08 7.67
N MET A 178 -2.94 -32.23 6.77
CA MET A 178 -3.12 -32.30 5.31
C MET A 178 -2.73 -33.67 4.70
N GLY A 179 -1.77 -34.38 5.32
CA GLY A 179 -1.38 -35.73 4.87
C GLY A 179 -2.43 -36.82 5.12
N ARG A 180 -3.42 -36.55 5.99
CA ARG A 180 -4.48 -37.51 6.37
C ARG A 180 -5.88 -37.09 5.91
N THR A 181 -6.04 -35.85 5.46
CA THR A 181 -7.31 -35.30 4.99
C THR A 181 -7.08 -34.35 3.82
N ARG A 182 -8.01 -34.33 2.87
CA ARG A 182 -8.03 -33.33 1.79
C ARG A 182 -8.83 -32.11 2.21
N PHE A 183 -8.33 -30.94 1.87
CA PHE A 183 -9.02 -29.66 2.04
C PHE A 183 -9.53 -29.18 0.68
N ARG A 184 -10.81 -28.85 0.61
CA ARG A 184 -11.43 -28.33 -0.60
C ARG A 184 -11.64 -26.83 -0.43
N LEU A 185 -11.04 -26.02 -1.31
CA LEU A 185 -11.36 -24.60 -1.38
C LEU A 185 -12.84 -24.42 -1.77
N ILE A 186 -13.54 -23.51 -1.08
CA ILE A 186 -14.88 -23.05 -1.42
C ILE A 186 -14.76 -21.61 -1.91
N PRO A 187 -14.61 -21.39 -3.23
CA PRO A 187 -14.44 -20.05 -3.79
C PRO A 187 -15.60 -19.11 -3.45
N GLU A 188 -16.82 -19.62 -3.37
CA GLU A 188 -18.04 -18.85 -3.17
C GLU A 188 -18.18 -18.29 -1.74
N ARG A 189 -17.45 -18.86 -0.77
CA ARG A 189 -17.40 -18.40 0.62
C ARG A 189 -16.09 -17.67 0.96
N SER A 190 -15.14 -17.65 0.04
CA SER A 190 -13.86 -16.96 0.21
C SER A 190 -14.05 -15.45 -0.02
N SER A 191 -13.25 -14.64 0.66
CA SER A 191 -13.24 -13.19 0.46
C SER A 191 -12.18 -12.78 -0.56
N TYR A 192 -12.52 -11.80 -1.39
CA TYR A 192 -11.65 -11.28 -2.43
C TYR A 192 -11.46 -9.78 -2.25
N VAL A 193 -10.31 -9.29 -2.68
CA VAL A 193 -10.03 -7.87 -2.84
C VAL A 193 -9.56 -7.60 -4.26
N ASP A 194 -9.85 -6.41 -4.77
CA ASP A 194 -9.28 -5.96 -6.01
C ASP A 194 -7.77 -5.80 -5.85
N ALA A 195 -7.02 -6.32 -6.81
CA ALA A 195 -5.57 -6.26 -6.83
C ALA A 195 -5.09 -5.84 -8.22
N GLN A 196 -4.07 -4.99 -8.25
CA GLN A 196 -3.46 -4.48 -9.46
C GLN A 196 -1.95 -4.44 -9.30
N ARG A 197 -1.21 -4.89 -10.32
CA ARG A 197 0.24 -4.80 -10.31
C ARG A 197 0.69 -3.64 -11.19
N ILE A 198 1.57 -2.81 -10.65
CA ILE A 198 2.23 -1.75 -11.42
C ILE A 198 3.74 -1.93 -11.38
N GLU A 199 4.45 -1.34 -12.33
CA GLU A 199 5.91 -1.27 -12.37
C GLU A 199 6.31 0.20 -12.27
N ILE A 200 7.00 0.59 -11.20
CA ILE A 200 7.54 1.94 -11.03
C ILE A 200 9.00 1.93 -11.47
N GLN A 201 9.37 2.90 -12.30
CA GLN A 201 10.72 3.10 -12.81
C GLN A 201 11.36 4.36 -12.23
N GLU A 202 12.67 4.31 -11.97
CA GLU A 202 13.43 5.49 -11.55
C GLU A 202 13.28 6.65 -12.55
N ASN A 203 13.22 7.89 -12.05
CA ASN A 203 13.21 9.05 -12.93
C ASN A 203 14.53 9.12 -13.73
N PRO A 204 14.50 9.07 -15.08
CA PRO A 204 15.70 9.11 -15.91
C PRO A 204 16.53 10.39 -15.71
N GLU A 205 15.90 11.50 -15.32
CA GLU A 205 16.56 12.79 -15.09
C GLU A 205 17.55 12.76 -13.91
N LEU A 206 17.31 11.88 -12.93
CA LEU A 206 18.15 11.73 -11.74
C LEU A 206 19.31 10.74 -11.95
N LEU A 207 19.38 10.11 -13.11
CA LEU A 207 20.38 9.08 -13.39
C LEU A 207 21.66 9.67 -13.97
N ARG A 208 22.78 9.03 -13.64
CA ARG A 208 24.05 9.32 -14.31
C ARG A 208 23.94 8.99 -15.80
N HIS A 209 24.48 9.85 -16.64
CA HIS A 209 24.51 9.70 -18.10
C HIS A 209 24.93 8.27 -18.51
N GLY A 210 24.04 7.55 -19.19
CA GLY A 210 24.26 6.18 -19.67
C GLY A 210 23.80 5.06 -18.73
N ALA A 211 23.32 5.35 -17.52
CA ALA A 211 22.75 4.33 -16.65
C ALA A 211 21.31 3.97 -17.07
N HIS A 212 21.03 2.67 -17.23
CA HIS A 212 19.66 2.21 -17.44
C HIS A 212 18.82 2.40 -16.17
N PRO A 213 17.62 3.02 -16.25
CA PRO A 213 16.71 3.13 -15.11
C PRO A 213 16.23 1.76 -14.66
N GLN A 214 16.27 1.51 -13.35
CA GLN A 214 15.73 0.28 -12.78
C GLN A 214 14.24 0.42 -12.49
N GLY A 215 13.53 -0.70 -12.52
CA GLY A 215 12.11 -0.79 -12.21
C GLY A 215 11.87 -1.73 -11.04
N ILE A 216 10.84 -1.45 -10.25
CA ILE A 216 10.35 -2.32 -9.18
C ILE A 216 8.86 -2.60 -9.35
N ALA A 217 8.48 -3.84 -9.12
CA ALA A 217 7.08 -4.24 -9.10
C ALA A 217 6.41 -3.77 -7.82
N VAL A 218 5.16 -3.37 -7.94
CA VAL A 218 4.33 -2.89 -6.84
C VAL A 218 2.97 -3.59 -6.93
N LEU A 219 2.48 -4.07 -5.80
CA LEU A 219 1.13 -4.59 -5.66
C LEU A 219 0.26 -3.53 -4.97
N LEU A 220 -0.77 -3.10 -5.69
CA LEU A 220 -1.83 -2.24 -5.16
C LEU A 220 -3.05 -3.09 -4.90
N THR A 221 -3.76 -2.80 -3.81
CA THR A 221 -4.97 -3.52 -3.41
C THR A 221 -6.06 -2.55 -3.01
N GLU A 222 -7.32 -2.99 -3.14
CA GLU A 222 -8.51 -2.26 -2.72
C GLU A 222 -8.63 -0.90 -3.44
N ASP A 223 -8.79 0.18 -2.68
CA ASP A 223 -9.00 1.56 -3.14
C ASP A 223 -7.82 2.17 -3.90
N LEU A 224 -6.64 1.54 -3.91
CA LEU A 224 -5.51 2.01 -4.71
C LEU A 224 -5.54 1.51 -6.15
N THR A 225 -6.43 0.58 -6.48
CA THR A 225 -6.48 -0.05 -7.81
C THR A 225 -7.28 0.80 -8.80
N GLY A 226 -6.86 0.81 -10.07
CA GLY A 226 -7.58 1.50 -11.15
C GLY A 226 -7.34 3.01 -11.25
N HIS A 227 -6.63 3.61 -10.29
CA HIS A 227 -6.38 5.07 -10.25
C HIS A 227 -5.09 5.50 -10.94
N THR A 228 -4.16 4.57 -11.18
CA THR A 228 -2.83 4.89 -11.72
C THR A 228 -2.73 4.62 -13.21
N LEU A 229 -2.18 5.58 -13.96
CA LEU A 229 -1.93 5.47 -15.40
C LEU A 229 -0.42 5.38 -15.71
N PRO A 230 -0.04 4.67 -16.79
CA PRO A 230 1.32 4.73 -17.30
C PRO A 230 1.74 6.17 -17.64
N GLY A 231 2.94 6.55 -17.21
CA GLY A 231 3.50 7.89 -17.38
C GLY A 231 3.30 8.82 -16.19
N ASN A 232 2.43 8.49 -15.21
CA ASN A 232 2.28 9.31 -14.02
C ASN A 232 3.59 9.35 -13.21
N ARG A 233 3.97 10.55 -12.76
CA ARG A 233 5.02 10.75 -11.77
C ARG A 233 4.39 10.64 -10.39
N VAL A 234 4.89 9.72 -9.56
CA VAL A 234 4.29 9.42 -8.26
C VAL A 234 5.35 9.22 -7.18
N VAL A 235 5.00 9.48 -5.93
CA VAL A 235 5.69 8.95 -4.76
C VAL A 235 4.85 7.79 -4.24
N LEU A 236 5.39 6.58 -4.36
CA LEU A 236 4.78 5.40 -3.78
C LEU A 236 5.33 5.18 -2.37
N ASN A 237 4.44 5.15 -1.39
CA ASN A 237 4.77 4.69 -0.05
C ASN A 237 4.29 3.24 0.09
N GLY A 238 5.18 2.33 0.47
CA GLY A 238 4.80 0.94 0.65
C GLY A 238 5.81 0.11 1.43
N VAL A 239 5.42 -1.12 1.74
CA VAL A 239 6.27 -2.06 2.49
C VAL A 239 7.10 -2.86 1.51
N LEU A 240 8.43 -2.82 1.65
CA LEU A 240 9.31 -3.65 0.83
C LEU A 240 9.21 -5.11 1.27
N LYS A 241 8.82 -5.98 0.36
CA LYS A 241 8.71 -7.42 0.56
C LYS A 241 9.66 -8.16 -0.37
N SER A 242 10.06 -9.33 0.09
CA SER A 242 10.78 -10.29 -0.73
C SER A 242 9.91 -11.53 -0.91
N TYR A 243 9.90 -12.09 -2.10
CA TYR A 243 9.17 -13.32 -2.39
C TYR A 243 10.04 -14.25 -3.22
N GLN A 244 9.83 -15.55 -3.04
CA GLN A 244 10.56 -16.54 -3.78
C GLN A 244 9.82 -16.82 -5.09
N ARG A 245 10.49 -16.61 -6.22
CA ARG A 245 9.98 -17.07 -7.51
C ARG A 245 10.33 -18.55 -7.67
N PRO A 246 9.35 -19.48 -7.64
CA PRO A 246 9.63 -20.88 -7.90
C PRO A 246 10.13 -21.00 -9.35
N THR A 247 11.36 -21.47 -9.53
CA THR A 247 11.92 -21.70 -10.87
C THR A 247 11.62 -23.13 -11.26
N MET A 248 10.93 -23.32 -12.39
CA MET A 248 10.69 -24.66 -12.92
C MET A 248 11.96 -25.22 -13.56
N ALA A 249 12.49 -26.32 -13.02
CA ALA A 249 13.54 -27.11 -13.67
C ALA A 249 12.96 -28.47 -14.10
N ARG A 250 13.75 -29.25 -14.88
CA ARG A 250 13.33 -30.54 -15.45
C ARG A 250 12.95 -31.63 -14.43
N GLY A 251 12.98 -31.35 -13.13
CA GLY A 251 12.58 -32.24 -12.03
C GLY A 251 11.61 -31.64 -11.02
N GLY A 252 10.98 -30.50 -11.33
CA GLY A 252 10.01 -29.82 -10.46
C GLY A 252 10.43 -28.40 -10.08
N ALA A 253 9.69 -27.80 -9.14
CA ALA A 253 9.97 -26.45 -8.66
C ALA A 253 11.25 -26.43 -7.81
N VAL A 254 12.27 -25.72 -8.28
CA VAL A 254 13.52 -25.47 -7.56
C VAL A 254 13.38 -24.18 -6.75
N ARG A 255 13.72 -24.29 -5.47
CA ARG A 255 13.78 -23.16 -4.52
C ARG A 255 15.13 -22.48 -4.64
N ASN A 256 15.15 -21.21 -5.05
CA ASN A 256 16.37 -20.40 -5.12
C ASN A 256 16.67 -19.73 -3.77
N THR A 257 17.95 -19.51 -3.46
CA THR A 257 18.39 -18.72 -2.30
C THR A 257 18.24 -17.21 -2.53
N THR A 258 18.09 -16.79 -3.79
CA THR A 258 17.80 -15.42 -4.17
C THR A 258 16.29 -15.19 -4.22
N PHE A 259 15.85 -14.06 -3.66
CA PHE A 259 14.46 -13.62 -3.63
C PHE A 259 14.28 -12.41 -4.54
N ASP A 260 13.12 -12.30 -5.15
CA ASP A 260 12.70 -11.11 -5.88
C ASP A 260 12.10 -10.10 -4.91
N LEU A 261 12.19 -8.81 -5.27
CA LEU A 261 11.60 -7.72 -4.50
C LEU A 261 10.23 -7.32 -5.08
N LEU A 262 9.33 -6.94 -4.18
CA LEU A 262 8.01 -6.40 -4.47
C LEU A 262 7.69 -5.34 -3.41
N ILE A 263 7.07 -4.23 -3.79
CA ILE A 263 6.50 -3.31 -2.82
C ILE A 263 5.01 -3.58 -2.70
N VAL A 264 4.50 -3.72 -1.47
CA VAL A 264 3.06 -3.69 -1.20
C VAL A 264 2.69 -2.23 -0.96
N GLY A 265 1.91 -1.65 -1.88
CA GLY A 265 1.55 -0.24 -1.84
C GLY A 265 0.62 0.08 -0.68
N VAL A 266 1.01 1.08 0.12
CA VAL A 266 0.21 1.61 1.21
C VAL A 266 -0.41 2.94 0.81
N SER A 267 0.27 3.83 0.11
CA SER A 267 -0.32 5.06 -0.44
C SER A 267 0.44 5.50 -1.68
N ILE A 268 -0.23 6.27 -2.54
CA ILE A 268 0.34 6.83 -3.76
C ILE A 268 0.06 8.31 -3.76
N GLU A 269 1.11 9.11 -3.86
CA GLU A 269 1.02 10.56 -3.99
C GLU A 269 1.35 10.95 -5.43
N SER A 270 0.39 11.52 -6.15
CA SER A 270 0.62 12.02 -7.50
C SER A 270 1.45 13.31 -7.46
N LYS A 271 2.58 13.32 -8.17
CA LYS A 271 3.42 14.51 -8.37
C LYS A 271 3.02 15.32 -9.60
N GLN A 272 2.12 14.80 -10.41
CA GLN A 272 1.54 15.58 -11.48
C GLN A 272 0.68 16.66 -10.82
N VAL A 273 1.13 17.90 -10.96
CA VAL A 273 0.23 19.04 -10.90
C VAL A 273 -0.74 18.79 -12.05
N GLU A 274 -1.97 18.38 -11.75
CA GLU A 274 -3.05 18.52 -12.72
C GLU A 274 -3.00 19.98 -13.15
N TYR A 275 -2.76 20.23 -14.44
CA TYR A 275 -2.99 21.54 -15.04
C TYR A 275 -4.51 21.81 -15.15
N ASP A 276 -5.31 21.27 -14.23
CA ASP A 276 -6.72 21.49 -14.19
C ASP A 276 -6.94 22.80 -13.45
N GLU A 277 -7.30 23.79 -14.27
CA GLU A 277 -7.69 25.16 -13.92
C GLU A 277 -6.53 26.04 -13.44
N ILE A 278 -5.72 26.52 -14.41
CA ILE A 278 -5.11 27.84 -14.25
C ILE A 278 -6.29 28.82 -14.14
N GLU A 279 -6.67 29.17 -12.91
CA GLU A 279 -7.56 30.31 -12.65
C GLU A 279 -6.83 31.56 -13.14
N ILE A 280 -7.20 32.03 -14.34
CA ILE A 280 -6.67 33.29 -14.87
C ILE A 280 -7.15 34.38 -13.93
N SER A 281 -6.22 35.03 -13.23
CA SER A 281 -6.58 36.15 -12.39
C SER A 281 -7.18 37.29 -13.24
N PRO A 282 -8.05 38.14 -12.69
CA PRO A 282 -8.60 39.29 -13.41
C PRO A 282 -7.50 40.21 -13.98
N GLU A 283 -6.32 40.23 -13.37
CA GLU A 283 -5.16 40.99 -13.83
C GLU A 283 -4.49 40.37 -15.06
N GLU A 284 -4.36 39.04 -15.07
CA GLU A 284 -3.86 38.29 -16.24
C GLU A 284 -4.85 38.36 -17.40
N GLU A 285 -6.16 38.28 -17.14
CA GLU A 285 -7.19 38.45 -18.17
C GLU A 285 -7.09 39.84 -18.84
N ALA A 286 -6.91 40.89 -18.04
CA ALA A 286 -6.68 42.25 -18.56
C ALA A 286 -5.37 42.36 -19.36
N LEU A 287 -4.32 41.63 -18.96
CA LEU A 287 -3.06 41.56 -19.69
C LEU A 287 -3.25 40.87 -21.05
N PHE A 288 -3.93 39.71 -21.09
CA PHE A 288 -4.27 39.01 -22.33
C PHE A 288 -5.13 39.87 -23.27
N LEU A 289 -6.09 40.62 -22.72
CA LEU A 289 -6.91 41.56 -23.48
C LEU A 289 -6.10 42.71 -24.08
N ARG A 290 -5.03 43.18 -23.43
CA ARG A 290 -4.13 44.21 -23.99
C ARG A 290 -3.31 43.69 -25.18
N PHE A 291 -2.98 42.40 -25.17
CA PHE A 291 -2.26 41.78 -26.28
C PHE A 291 -3.17 41.41 -27.46
N ARG A 292 -4.50 41.53 -27.30
CA ARG A 292 -5.47 41.28 -28.37
C ARG A 292 -5.36 42.35 -29.46
N GLY A 293 -4.72 42.01 -30.58
CA GLY A 293 -4.58 42.89 -31.75
C GLY A 293 -3.24 43.62 -31.84
N ASP A 294 -2.28 43.35 -30.94
CA ASP A 294 -0.90 43.83 -31.09
C ASP A 294 -0.19 43.01 -32.18
N PRO A 295 0.25 43.64 -33.29
CA PRO A 295 0.91 42.95 -34.39
C PRO A 295 2.28 42.35 -34.01
N THR A 296 2.86 42.74 -32.85
CA THR A 296 4.17 42.26 -32.38
C THR A 296 4.10 41.05 -31.45
N VAL A 297 2.89 40.54 -31.16
CA VAL A 297 2.69 39.39 -30.26
C VAL A 297 3.37 38.14 -30.79
N VAL A 298 3.29 37.90 -32.11
CA VAL A 298 3.95 36.75 -32.74
C VAL A 298 5.46 36.81 -32.56
N ASP A 299 6.06 37.98 -32.75
CA ASP A 299 7.50 38.17 -32.59
C ASP A 299 7.95 38.00 -31.14
N LYS A 300 7.17 38.48 -30.18
CA LYS A 300 7.46 38.32 -28.75
C LYS A 300 7.38 36.86 -28.30
N ILE A 301 6.44 36.07 -28.82
CA ILE A 301 6.30 34.64 -28.49
C ILE A 301 7.49 33.84 -29.06
N VAL A 302 7.95 34.16 -30.27
CA VAL A 302 9.07 33.46 -30.91
C VAL A 302 10.42 33.77 -30.26
N LEU A 303 10.56 34.94 -29.62
CA LEU A 303 11.77 35.36 -28.91
C LEU A 303 11.85 34.86 -27.46
N SER A 304 10.80 34.19 -26.95
CA SER A 304 10.70 33.67 -25.58
C SER A 304 11.12 32.21 -25.49
#